data_AF-A0A6G3UNA9-F1
#
_entry.id   AF-A0A6G3UNA9-F1
#
_cell.length_a   1.000
_cell.length_b   1.000
_cell.length_c   1.000
_cell.angle_alpha   90.00
_cell.angle_beta   90.00
_cell.angle_gamma   90.00
#
_symmetry.space_group_name_H-M   'P 1'
#
loop_
_entity.id
_entity.type
_entity.pdbx_description
1 polymer ?
#
loop_
_entity_poly.entity_id
_entity_poly.type
_entity_poly.pdbx_seq_one_letter_code
_entity_poly.pdbx_strand_id
1 'polypeptide(L)'
;GVTPLPDSPQGLPGPLRGTGAAGPPAAQSATAAPRATTRADIMDRAKKWVTAQVPYSMTKYWSDGYRQDCSGYVSMAWNLPGNEWTGSLAAYGTRIAREDLQPGDILLFHNLANPGNGSHVTIFGGWTDSAHTHYTAYEQTKPHTRKQTTPMAYWTNSASYVAYRYKGLSTGKSGSEAGTEPFPGAAKFGPRARNAFVTRLGTMLVARGGKRFYKIGPDPVWTDADRRATQAFQRAQGWKGAEADGIPGPDTWELLVTGTGHDIPAAGGQGGSAAVPAFPGRGYFRPGQSNSHVDRLGKQLVKKGYGAHYRLGPDPRWTEADRRNVEAFQRAQGWRGKEADGYPGPDTWRRLFA
;
A
#
# COMPACT_ATOMS: atom_id res chain seq x y z
N GLY A 1 -23.20 2.64 7.63
CA GLY A 1 -23.49 1.26 7.23
C GLY A 1 -22.20 0.65 6.73
N VAL A 2 -21.87 -0.56 7.20
CA VAL A 2 -20.68 -1.29 6.76
C VAL A 2 -20.95 -1.81 5.35
N THR A 3 -20.15 -1.41 4.36
CA THR A 3 -20.23 -2.01 3.03
C THR A 3 -19.52 -3.37 3.09
N PRO A 4 -20.21 -4.49 2.82
CA PRO A 4 -19.57 -5.80 2.79
C PRO A 4 -18.53 -5.88 1.66
N LEU A 5 -17.55 -6.78 1.82
CA LEU A 5 -16.65 -7.18 0.73
C LEU A 5 -17.48 -7.54 -0.51
N PRO A 6 -17.00 -7.24 -1.73
CA PRO A 6 -17.74 -7.58 -2.92
C PRO A 6 -17.82 -9.12 -3.04
N ASP A 7 -18.94 -9.62 -3.54
CA ASP A 7 -19.13 -11.05 -3.82
C ASP A 7 -18.31 -11.43 -5.07
N SER A 8 -17.04 -11.74 -4.84
CA SER A 8 -16.01 -11.99 -5.85
C SER A 8 -15.23 -13.29 -5.55
N PRO A 9 -15.87 -14.46 -5.59
CA PRO A 9 -15.18 -15.74 -5.36
C PRO A 9 -14.14 -16.02 -6.45
N GLN A 10 -13.04 -16.72 -6.17
CA GLN A 10 -11.93 -16.92 -7.13
C GLN A 10 -11.60 -18.39 -7.39
N GLY A 11 -11.26 -18.72 -8.65
CA GLY A 11 -10.86 -20.05 -9.07
C GLY A 11 -9.41 -20.42 -8.72
N LEU A 12 -9.10 -21.72 -8.86
CA LEU A 12 -7.75 -22.25 -8.68
C LEU A 12 -6.79 -21.75 -9.79
N PRO A 13 -5.47 -21.71 -9.52
CA PRO A 13 -4.49 -21.40 -10.55
C PRO A 13 -4.48 -22.45 -11.68
N GLY A 14 -4.16 -22.03 -12.90
CA GLY A 14 -4.15 -22.91 -14.08
C GLY A 14 -3.65 -22.21 -15.36
N PRO A 15 -3.45 -22.93 -16.48
CA PRO A 15 -2.93 -22.34 -17.71
C PRO A 15 -3.95 -21.41 -18.37
N LEU A 16 -3.49 -20.61 -19.35
CA LEU A 16 -4.39 -19.94 -20.28
C LEU A 16 -5.12 -20.97 -21.15
N ARG A 17 -6.38 -20.69 -21.50
CA ARG A 17 -7.15 -21.52 -22.44
C ARG A 17 -7.23 -20.83 -23.80
N GLY A 18 -6.67 -21.43 -24.83
CA GLY A 18 -6.80 -20.99 -26.23
C GLY A 18 -7.90 -21.76 -26.96
N THR A 19 -8.54 -21.12 -27.93
CA THR A 19 -9.63 -21.64 -28.77
C THR A 19 -9.31 -23.01 -29.36
N GLY A 20 -9.87 -24.08 -28.80
CA GLY A 20 -9.83 -25.43 -29.37
C GLY A 20 -9.26 -26.50 -28.44
N ALA A 21 -10.08 -27.56 -28.28
CA ALA A 21 -9.85 -28.83 -27.58
C ALA A 21 -9.94 -28.87 -26.04
N ALA A 22 -10.85 -29.73 -25.57
CA ALA A 22 -10.97 -30.17 -24.19
C ALA A 22 -9.80 -31.10 -23.83
N GLY A 23 -9.13 -30.81 -22.71
CA GLY A 23 -8.09 -31.65 -22.14
C GLY A 23 -7.62 -31.12 -20.78
N PRO A 24 -7.17 -32.00 -19.88
CA PRO A 24 -6.60 -31.58 -18.60
C PRO A 24 -5.41 -30.62 -18.86
N PRO A 25 -5.31 -29.51 -18.12
CA PRO A 25 -4.15 -28.61 -18.15
C PRO A 25 -2.81 -29.34 -18.12
N ALA A 26 -1.86 -28.93 -18.97
CA ALA A 26 -0.46 -29.20 -18.71
C ALA A 26 -0.08 -28.53 -17.38
N ALA A 27 0.50 -29.31 -16.45
CA ALA A 27 1.06 -28.76 -15.23
C ALA A 27 2.19 -27.78 -15.60
N GLN A 28 2.09 -26.52 -15.19
CA GLN A 28 3.19 -25.57 -15.32
C GLN A 28 3.61 -25.05 -13.97
N SER A 29 4.92 -25.19 -13.75
CA SER A 29 5.71 -24.75 -12.61
C SER A 29 5.53 -23.26 -12.35
N ALA A 30 5.47 -22.89 -11.07
CA ALA A 30 5.40 -21.53 -10.55
C ALA A 30 6.68 -20.68 -10.79
N THR A 31 7.40 -20.89 -11.90
CA THR A 31 8.76 -20.39 -12.12
C THR A 31 9.02 -19.79 -13.51
N ALA A 32 8.00 -19.55 -14.34
CA ALA A 32 8.20 -18.78 -15.57
C ALA A 32 8.48 -17.30 -15.21
N ALA A 33 9.57 -16.74 -15.71
CA ALA A 33 9.93 -15.35 -15.47
C ALA A 33 8.77 -14.40 -15.86
N PRO A 34 8.50 -13.34 -15.07
CA PRO A 34 7.46 -12.36 -15.39
C PRO A 34 7.67 -11.78 -16.80
N ARG A 35 6.59 -11.67 -17.59
CA ARG A 35 6.68 -11.06 -18.92
C ARG A 35 6.90 -9.56 -18.77
N ALA A 36 7.83 -9.01 -19.52
CA ALA A 36 8.05 -7.57 -19.55
C ALA A 36 6.79 -6.84 -20.07
N THR A 37 6.37 -5.79 -19.39
CA THR A 37 5.21 -4.95 -19.76
C THR A 37 5.39 -3.53 -19.25
N THR A 38 4.64 -2.56 -19.79
CA THR A 38 4.62 -1.19 -19.28
C THR A 38 3.36 -0.90 -18.45
N ARG A 39 3.37 0.20 -17.69
CA ARG A 39 2.15 0.68 -16.99
C ARG A 39 1.02 0.97 -17.95
N ALA A 40 1.34 1.58 -19.09
CA ALA A 40 0.35 1.89 -20.11
C ALA A 40 -0.33 0.61 -20.62
N ASP A 41 0.47 -0.42 -20.93
CA ASP A 41 -0.06 -1.71 -21.39
C ASP A 41 -0.94 -2.39 -20.33
N ILE A 42 -0.53 -2.39 -19.06
CA ILE A 42 -1.34 -2.94 -17.95
C ILE A 42 -2.69 -2.24 -17.90
N MET A 43 -2.69 -0.91 -17.91
CA MET A 43 -3.91 -0.12 -17.80
C MET A 43 -4.80 -0.25 -19.04
N ASP A 44 -4.23 -0.37 -20.24
CA ASP A 44 -4.99 -0.55 -21.46
C ASP A 44 -5.62 -1.94 -21.54
N ARG A 45 -4.93 -2.97 -21.05
CA ARG A 45 -5.51 -4.31 -20.85
C ARG A 45 -6.67 -4.29 -19.84
N ALA A 46 -6.48 -3.62 -18.69
CA ALA A 46 -7.55 -3.46 -17.70
C ALA A 46 -8.79 -2.78 -18.29
N LYS A 47 -8.62 -1.65 -19.00
CA LYS A 47 -9.72 -0.92 -19.65
C LYS A 47 -10.46 -1.75 -20.70
N LYS A 48 -9.80 -2.69 -21.39
CA LYS A 48 -10.46 -3.55 -22.39
C LYS A 48 -11.58 -4.39 -21.78
N TRP A 49 -11.35 -5.06 -20.65
CA TRP A 49 -12.40 -5.85 -19.99
C TRP A 49 -13.50 -4.99 -19.39
N VAL A 50 -13.17 -3.81 -18.83
CA VAL A 50 -14.18 -2.85 -18.37
C VAL A 50 -15.09 -2.42 -19.51
N THR A 51 -14.52 -2.10 -20.67
CA THR A 51 -15.27 -1.66 -21.87
C THR A 51 -16.15 -2.79 -22.42
N ALA A 52 -15.64 -4.02 -22.43
CA ALA A 52 -16.39 -5.19 -22.88
C ALA A 52 -17.42 -5.70 -21.86
N GLN A 53 -17.44 -5.14 -20.64
CA GLN A 53 -18.25 -5.61 -19.51
C GLN A 53 -18.15 -7.14 -19.34
N VAL A 54 -16.92 -7.67 -19.26
CA VAL A 54 -16.70 -9.11 -19.18
C VAL A 54 -17.44 -9.70 -17.96
N PRO A 55 -18.37 -10.66 -18.15
CA PRO A 55 -19.24 -11.13 -17.08
C PRO A 55 -18.45 -11.94 -16.05
N TYR A 56 -18.87 -11.88 -14.79
CA TYR A 56 -18.24 -12.62 -13.71
C TYR A 56 -18.47 -14.12 -13.84
N SER A 57 -17.41 -14.92 -13.80
CA SER A 57 -17.53 -16.38 -13.75
C SER A 57 -16.29 -17.06 -13.17
N MET A 58 -16.55 -18.01 -12.28
CA MET A 58 -15.56 -18.89 -11.66
C MET A 58 -15.09 -20.04 -12.55
N THR A 59 -15.87 -20.36 -13.58
CA THR A 59 -15.69 -21.57 -14.39
C THR A 59 -15.42 -21.28 -15.85
N LYS A 60 -15.65 -20.03 -16.29
CA LYS A 60 -15.45 -19.60 -17.68
C LYS A 60 -14.17 -18.81 -17.85
N TYR A 61 -13.72 -18.81 -19.09
CA TYR A 61 -12.57 -18.07 -19.58
C TYR A 61 -13.05 -17.09 -20.63
N TRP A 62 -12.45 -15.91 -20.67
CA TRP A 62 -12.67 -14.96 -21.76
C TRP A 62 -11.90 -15.38 -23.01
N SER A 63 -12.19 -14.75 -24.15
CA SER A 63 -11.61 -15.12 -25.45
C SER A 63 -10.08 -14.96 -25.52
N ASP A 64 -9.49 -14.22 -24.58
CA ASP A 64 -8.04 -14.07 -24.40
C ASP A 64 -7.42 -15.15 -23.48
N GLY A 65 -8.23 -16.10 -23.03
CA GLY A 65 -7.80 -17.28 -22.27
C GLY A 65 -7.66 -17.08 -20.77
N TYR A 66 -8.02 -15.92 -20.23
CA TYR A 66 -8.00 -15.65 -18.79
C TYR A 66 -9.35 -15.94 -18.12
N ARG A 67 -9.32 -16.39 -16.86
CA ARG A 67 -10.50 -16.67 -16.02
C ARG A 67 -11.27 -15.38 -15.73
N GLN A 68 -12.60 -15.44 -15.77
CA GLN A 68 -13.47 -14.28 -15.62
C GLN A 68 -13.78 -13.91 -14.16
N ASP A 69 -12.80 -13.99 -13.27
CA ASP A 69 -12.91 -13.63 -11.85
C ASP A 69 -11.86 -12.60 -11.42
N CYS A 70 -11.84 -12.21 -10.14
CA CYS A 70 -10.99 -11.11 -9.64
C CYS A 70 -9.49 -11.35 -9.92
N SER A 71 -8.97 -12.55 -9.69
CA SER A 71 -7.54 -12.85 -9.88
C SER A 71 -7.20 -13.19 -11.34
N GLY A 72 -8.12 -13.77 -12.10
CA GLY A 72 -7.99 -13.95 -13.54
C GLY A 72 -7.91 -12.62 -14.28
N TYR A 73 -8.67 -11.61 -13.83
CA TYR A 73 -8.60 -10.25 -14.35
C TYR A 73 -7.24 -9.57 -14.11
N VAL A 74 -6.67 -9.72 -12.91
CA VAL A 74 -5.30 -9.23 -12.63
C VAL A 74 -4.25 -9.99 -13.45
N SER A 75 -4.39 -11.30 -13.56
CA SER A 75 -3.51 -12.13 -14.39
C SER A 75 -3.55 -11.65 -15.84
N MET A 76 -4.73 -11.31 -16.34
CA MET A 76 -4.93 -10.70 -17.64
C MET A 76 -4.25 -9.34 -17.71
N ALA A 77 -4.50 -8.41 -16.79
CA ALA A 77 -3.93 -7.07 -16.86
C ALA A 77 -2.39 -7.06 -16.80
N TRP A 78 -1.79 -7.90 -15.95
CA TRP A 78 -0.34 -8.09 -15.86
C TRP A 78 0.26 -8.98 -16.96
N ASN A 79 -0.57 -9.48 -17.88
CA ASN A 79 -0.16 -10.34 -18.98
C ASN A 79 0.60 -11.61 -18.52
N LEU A 80 0.15 -12.20 -17.41
CA LEU A 80 0.78 -13.40 -16.85
C LEU A 80 0.65 -14.59 -17.82
N PRO A 81 1.59 -15.55 -17.76
CA PRO A 81 1.56 -16.75 -18.62
C PRO A 81 0.43 -17.74 -18.26
N GLY A 82 -0.24 -17.54 -17.13
CA GLY A 82 -1.35 -18.36 -16.65
C GLY A 82 -2.38 -17.53 -15.87
N ASN A 83 -3.36 -18.25 -15.33
CA ASN A 83 -4.39 -17.73 -14.45
C ASN A 83 -3.97 -17.98 -13.00
N GLU A 84 -3.71 -16.92 -12.26
CA GLU A 84 -3.34 -16.98 -10.86
C GLU A 84 -4.56 -16.85 -9.94
N TRP A 85 -4.33 -17.02 -8.64
CA TRP A 85 -5.30 -16.77 -7.58
C TRP A 85 -4.69 -15.84 -6.53
N THR A 86 -5.49 -15.24 -5.65
CA THR A 86 -4.97 -14.26 -4.67
C THR A 86 -3.87 -14.82 -3.76
N GLY A 87 -3.80 -16.15 -3.57
CA GLY A 87 -2.73 -16.79 -2.81
C GLY A 87 -1.38 -16.86 -3.52
N SER A 88 -1.33 -16.74 -4.85
CA SER A 88 -0.09 -16.81 -5.65
C SER A 88 0.31 -15.47 -6.30
N LEU A 89 -0.63 -14.53 -6.45
CA LEU A 89 -0.38 -13.23 -7.09
C LEU A 89 0.77 -12.43 -6.45
N ALA A 90 0.98 -12.58 -5.13
CA ALA A 90 2.07 -11.93 -4.43
C ALA A 90 3.46 -12.35 -4.97
N ALA A 91 3.61 -13.55 -5.55
CA ALA A 91 4.88 -13.99 -6.12
C ALA A 91 5.30 -13.16 -7.35
N TYR A 92 4.33 -12.63 -8.09
CA TYR A 92 4.52 -11.84 -9.31
C TYR A 92 4.69 -10.34 -9.05
N GLY A 93 4.50 -9.89 -7.81
CA GLY A 93 4.60 -8.49 -7.43
C GLY A 93 5.64 -8.23 -6.35
N THR A 94 6.19 -7.03 -6.35
CA THR A 94 7.01 -6.47 -5.28
C THR A 94 6.11 -5.65 -4.39
N ARG A 95 6.10 -5.92 -3.08
CA ARG A 95 5.25 -5.18 -2.14
C ARG A 95 5.72 -3.72 -2.06
N ILE A 96 4.78 -2.79 -2.10
CA ILE A 96 5.04 -1.36 -2.02
C ILE A 96 4.24 -0.72 -0.88
N ALA A 97 4.68 0.47 -0.46
CA ALA A 97 3.88 1.32 0.42
C ALA A 97 2.64 1.83 -0.35
N ARG A 98 1.55 2.15 0.36
CA ARG A 98 0.29 2.57 -0.30
C ARG A 98 0.44 3.93 -0.96
N GLU A 99 1.19 4.80 -0.31
CA GLU A 99 1.60 6.11 -0.80
C GLU A 99 2.34 6.04 -2.14
N ASP A 100 3.01 4.91 -2.43
CA ASP A 100 3.74 4.70 -3.68
C ASP A 100 2.86 4.13 -4.80
N LEU A 101 1.57 3.86 -4.55
CA LEU A 101 0.66 3.30 -5.55
C LEU A 101 0.63 4.16 -6.82
N GLN A 102 0.83 3.48 -7.95
CA GLN A 102 0.73 4.05 -9.29
C GLN A 102 -0.23 3.21 -10.13
N PRO A 103 -0.83 3.78 -11.19
CA PRO A 103 -1.69 3.04 -12.09
C PRO A 103 -1.06 1.72 -12.57
N GLY A 104 -1.80 0.62 -12.41
CA GLY A 104 -1.37 -0.74 -12.78
C GLY A 104 -0.79 -1.57 -11.63
N ASP A 105 -0.50 -0.94 -10.48
CA ASP A 105 -0.24 -1.67 -9.23
C ASP A 105 -1.56 -2.31 -8.73
N ILE A 106 -1.48 -3.31 -7.85
CA ILE A 106 -2.66 -3.99 -7.29
C ILE A 106 -2.79 -3.78 -5.79
N LEU A 107 -4.03 -3.87 -5.31
CA LEU A 107 -4.35 -4.04 -3.89
C LEU A 107 -4.87 -5.47 -3.71
N LEU A 108 -4.07 -6.29 -3.04
CA LEU A 108 -4.32 -7.71 -2.85
C LEU A 108 -4.75 -8.01 -1.42
N PHE A 109 -5.91 -8.64 -1.25
CA PHE A 109 -6.34 -9.22 0.00
C PHE A 109 -6.57 -10.72 -0.17
N HIS A 110 -5.77 -11.51 0.53
CA HIS A 110 -5.92 -12.95 0.60
C HIS A 110 -6.42 -13.35 1.99
N ASN A 111 -7.62 -13.91 2.06
CA ASN A 111 -8.21 -14.38 3.31
C ASN A 111 -7.91 -15.86 3.52
N LEU A 112 -6.92 -16.19 4.36
CA LEU A 112 -6.51 -17.57 4.65
C LEU A 112 -7.65 -18.44 5.22
N ALA A 113 -8.61 -17.85 5.95
CA ALA A 113 -9.74 -18.59 6.53
C ALA A 113 -10.83 -18.91 5.51
N ASN A 114 -10.92 -18.16 4.41
CA ASN A 114 -11.87 -18.41 3.33
C ASN A 114 -11.28 -17.93 2.00
N PRO A 115 -10.28 -18.65 1.46
CA PRO A 115 -9.51 -18.13 0.35
C PRO A 115 -10.33 -18.07 -0.93
N GLY A 116 -11.29 -18.99 -1.12
CA GLY A 116 -12.15 -19.04 -2.30
C GLY A 116 -13.17 -17.90 -2.38
N ASN A 117 -13.84 -17.55 -1.27
CA ASN A 117 -14.95 -16.57 -1.29
C ASN A 117 -14.67 -15.29 -0.50
N GLY A 118 -13.59 -15.25 0.30
CA GLY A 118 -13.25 -14.14 1.18
C GLY A 118 -12.04 -13.32 0.72
N SER A 119 -11.43 -13.67 -0.41
CA SER A 119 -10.29 -12.94 -0.99
C SER A 119 -10.76 -12.04 -2.12
N HIS A 120 -10.04 -10.94 -2.35
CA HIS A 120 -10.30 -10.06 -3.48
C HIS A 120 -9.03 -9.32 -3.88
N VAL A 121 -8.96 -8.93 -5.15
CA VAL A 121 -7.86 -8.14 -5.69
C VAL A 121 -8.40 -7.12 -6.67
N THR A 122 -7.82 -5.92 -6.62
CA THR A 122 -8.17 -4.82 -7.52
C THR A 122 -6.92 -4.23 -8.15
N ILE A 123 -7.05 -3.67 -9.34
CA ILE A 123 -5.99 -2.88 -9.97
C ILE A 123 -6.23 -1.42 -9.62
N PHE A 124 -5.20 -0.77 -9.10
CA PHE A 124 -5.20 0.63 -8.78
C PHE A 124 -5.13 1.46 -10.07
N GLY A 125 -6.12 2.32 -10.28
CA GLY A 125 -6.25 3.16 -11.46
C GLY A 125 -5.79 4.61 -11.27
N GLY A 126 -5.42 4.99 -10.06
CA GLY A 126 -5.08 6.37 -9.69
C GLY A 126 -5.95 6.89 -8.54
N TRP A 127 -5.39 7.81 -7.76
CA TRP A 127 -6.12 8.54 -6.72
C TRP A 127 -7.18 9.45 -7.34
N THR A 128 -8.36 9.49 -6.74
CA THR A 128 -9.46 10.38 -7.16
C THR A 128 -9.57 11.62 -6.27
N ASP A 129 -8.80 11.68 -5.19
CA ASP A 129 -8.67 12.84 -4.32
C ASP A 129 -7.21 13.05 -3.89
N SER A 130 -6.87 14.31 -3.61
CA SER A 130 -5.51 14.71 -3.19
C SER A 130 -5.14 14.24 -1.79
N ALA A 131 -6.12 13.79 -0.98
CA ALA A 131 -5.89 13.23 0.34
C ALA A 131 -5.55 11.74 0.30
N HIS A 132 -5.51 11.13 -0.91
CA HIS A 132 -5.31 9.71 -1.12
C HIS A 132 -6.29 8.84 -0.31
N THR A 133 -7.53 9.30 -0.18
CA THR A 133 -8.60 8.59 0.55
C THR A 133 -9.50 7.77 -0.36
N HIS A 134 -9.53 8.05 -1.66
CA HIS A 134 -10.25 7.31 -2.69
C HIS A 134 -9.40 7.12 -3.93
N TYR A 135 -9.58 5.99 -4.58
CA TYR A 135 -8.92 5.65 -5.83
C TYR A 135 -9.90 5.05 -6.83
N THR A 136 -9.56 5.09 -8.10
CA THR A 136 -10.29 4.35 -9.12
C THR A 136 -9.87 2.89 -9.05
N ALA A 137 -10.72 2.02 -8.52
CA ALA A 137 -10.53 0.59 -8.55
C ALA A 137 -10.99 0.04 -9.91
N TYR A 138 -10.13 -0.72 -10.57
CA TYR A 138 -10.49 -1.59 -11.68
C TYR A 138 -10.62 -3.00 -11.13
N GLU A 139 -11.81 -3.60 -11.25
CA GLU A 139 -12.09 -4.88 -10.61
C GLU A 139 -13.04 -5.75 -11.43
N GLN A 140 -12.88 -7.06 -11.28
CA GLN A 140 -13.83 -8.05 -11.76
C GLN A 140 -14.64 -8.53 -10.56
N THR A 141 -15.93 -8.19 -10.56
CA THR A 141 -16.91 -8.53 -9.51
C THR A 141 -18.24 -8.86 -10.20
N LYS A 142 -19.20 -9.46 -9.48
CA LYS A 142 -20.56 -9.60 -10.03
C LYS A 142 -21.18 -8.21 -10.29
N PRO A 143 -21.93 -8.03 -11.40
CA PRO A 143 -22.17 -8.99 -12.48
C PRO A 143 -21.07 -9.02 -13.57
N HIS A 144 -20.23 -7.99 -13.69
CA HIS A 144 -19.21 -7.87 -14.74
C HIS A 144 -18.04 -6.96 -14.33
N THR A 145 -17.02 -6.88 -15.17
CA THR A 145 -15.85 -6.00 -14.94
C THR A 145 -16.29 -4.56 -14.89
N ARG A 146 -15.77 -3.81 -13.93
CA ARG A 146 -16.10 -2.40 -13.74
C ARG A 146 -14.90 -1.59 -13.31
N LYS A 147 -15.04 -0.27 -13.40
CA LYS A 147 -14.23 0.68 -12.66
C LYS A 147 -15.13 1.47 -11.72
N GLN A 148 -14.70 1.70 -10.49
CA GLN A 148 -15.46 2.45 -9.50
C GLN A 148 -14.51 3.27 -8.62
N THR A 149 -14.97 4.45 -8.21
CA THR A 149 -14.30 5.20 -7.14
C THR A 149 -14.52 4.46 -5.82
N THR A 150 -13.42 4.00 -5.22
CA THR A 150 -13.39 3.16 -4.03
C THR A 150 -12.57 3.84 -2.96
N PRO A 151 -13.08 4.02 -1.73
CA PRO A 151 -12.25 4.53 -0.66
C PRO A 151 -11.11 3.57 -0.33
N MET A 152 -9.95 4.10 0.03
CA MET A 152 -8.80 3.29 0.48
C MET A 152 -9.14 2.51 1.77
N ALA A 153 -10.09 3.02 2.55
CA ALA A 153 -10.63 2.37 3.75
C ALA A 153 -11.89 1.51 3.50
N TYR A 154 -12.30 1.29 2.24
CA TYR A 154 -13.65 0.78 1.90
C TYR A 154 -14.00 -0.60 2.45
N TRP A 155 -13.01 -1.41 2.82
CA TRP A 155 -13.23 -2.77 3.27
C TRP A 155 -13.04 -2.85 4.79
N THR A 156 -13.88 -3.62 5.49
CA THR A 156 -13.74 -3.94 6.92
C THR A 156 -12.36 -4.49 7.31
N ASN A 157 -11.57 -4.88 6.31
CA ASN A 157 -10.18 -5.32 6.41
C ASN A 157 -9.23 -4.36 5.68
N SER A 158 -9.44 -3.05 5.74
CA SER A 158 -8.63 -2.07 5.00
C SER A 158 -7.13 -2.20 5.30
N ALA A 159 -6.71 -2.68 6.46
CA ALA A 159 -5.31 -3.00 6.79
C ALA A 159 -4.76 -4.27 6.10
N SER A 160 -5.64 -5.17 5.65
CA SER A 160 -5.29 -6.46 5.07
C SER A 160 -5.10 -6.44 3.56
N TYR A 161 -5.48 -5.35 2.88
CA TYR A 161 -5.10 -5.12 1.49
C TYR A 161 -3.66 -4.64 1.42
N VAL A 162 -2.81 -5.43 0.77
CA VAL A 162 -1.39 -5.14 0.59
C VAL A 162 -1.16 -4.69 -0.84
N ALA A 163 -0.40 -3.61 -1.01
CA ALA A 163 -0.10 -3.05 -2.32
C ALA A 163 1.08 -3.78 -2.97
N TYR A 164 0.93 -4.17 -4.24
CA TYR A 164 1.98 -4.83 -5.00
C TYR A 164 2.16 -4.18 -6.37
N ARG A 165 3.43 -4.00 -6.75
CA ARG A 165 3.88 -3.57 -8.07
C ARG A 165 4.34 -4.76 -8.89
N TYR A 166 3.93 -4.88 -10.14
CA TYR A 166 4.31 -6.01 -10.97
C TYR A 166 5.82 -6.09 -11.22
N LYS A 167 6.44 -7.27 -11.01
CA LYS A 167 7.89 -7.49 -11.19
C LYS A 167 8.35 -7.40 -12.65
N GLY A 168 7.44 -7.60 -13.61
CA GLY A 168 7.73 -7.47 -15.04
C GLY A 168 7.61 -6.04 -15.58
N LEU A 169 7.45 -5.03 -14.72
CA LEU A 169 7.36 -3.63 -15.17
C LEU A 169 8.69 -3.14 -15.73
N SER A 170 8.74 -2.89 -17.05
CA SER A 170 9.83 -2.16 -17.67
C SER A 170 9.54 -0.66 -17.59
N THR A 171 10.51 0.11 -17.10
CA THR A 171 10.45 1.56 -17.17
C THR A 171 10.64 1.95 -18.63
N GLY A 172 9.57 2.39 -19.30
CA GLY A 172 9.69 3.05 -20.59
C GLY A 172 10.69 4.20 -20.44
N LYS A 173 11.80 4.15 -21.19
CA LYS A 173 13.02 4.95 -21.05
C LYS A 173 12.83 6.38 -20.50
N SER A 174 13.48 6.67 -19.36
CA SER A 174 14.29 7.89 -19.17
C SER A 174 15.22 7.76 -17.95
N GLY A 175 16.52 7.65 -18.24
CA GLY A 175 17.59 8.36 -17.51
C GLY A 175 17.97 7.93 -16.10
N SER A 176 18.66 6.80 -15.97
CA SER A 176 19.95 6.65 -15.24
C SER A 176 20.19 5.16 -15.00
N GLU A 177 21.37 4.65 -15.38
CA GLU A 177 21.79 3.26 -15.20
C GLU A 177 21.72 2.83 -13.72
N ALA A 178 20.60 2.27 -13.28
CA ALA A 178 20.51 1.50 -12.04
C ALA A 178 20.59 0.02 -12.43
N GLY A 179 21.77 -0.56 -12.24
CA GLY A 179 22.18 -1.84 -12.81
C GLY A 179 21.31 -3.03 -12.38
N THR A 180 21.12 -3.92 -13.34
CA THR A 180 20.52 -5.25 -13.25
C THR A 180 21.36 -6.19 -12.37
N GLU A 181 21.52 -5.90 -11.08
CA GLU A 181 22.20 -6.82 -10.15
C GLU A 181 21.15 -7.76 -9.53
N PRO A 182 21.01 -9.01 -10.03
CA PRO A 182 19.99 -9.94 -9.52
C PRO A 182 20.25 -10.28 -8.06
N PHE A 183 19.18 -10.58 -7.32
CA PHE A 183 19.31 -10.99 -5.92
C PHE A 183 20.19 -12.24 -5.82
N PRO A 184 21.30 -12.21 -5.04
CA PRO A 184 22.30 -13.27 -5.06
C PRO A 184 21.92 -14.51 -4.22
N GLY A 185 20.70 -14.52 -3.67
CA GLY A 185 20.15 -15.58 -2.83
C GLY A 185 20.32 -15.31 -1.34
N ALA A 186 19.30 -15.68 -0.54
CA ALA A 186 19.27 -15.39 0.90
C ALA A 186 20.46 -15.99 1.67
N ALA A 187 20.99 -17.13 1.21
CA ALA A 187 22.15 -17.79 1.81
C ALA A 187 23.45 -16.96 1.79
N LYS A 188 23.50 -15.86 1.02
CA LYS A 188 24.64 -14.92 1.03
C LYS A 188 24.62 -13.97 2.23
N PHE A 189 23.55 -13.96 3.01
CA PHE A 189 23.33 -13.05 4.12
C PHE A 189 22.99 -13.83 5.39
N GLY A 190 23.31 -13.25 6.55
CA GLY A 190 23.09 -13.87 7.86
C GLY A 190 24.37 -14.33 8.55
N PRO A 191 24.24 -14.93 9.75
CA PRO A 191 25.38 -15.30 10.58
C PRO A 191 26.41 -16.14 9.81
N ARG A 192 27.69 -15.78 9.96
CA ARG A 192 28.86 -16.42 9.30
C ARG A 192 29.02 -16.15 7.80
N ALA A 193 28.13 -15.38 7.17
CA ALA A 193 28.35 -14.97 5.78
C ALA A 193 29.56 -14.04 5.66
N ARG A 194 30.47 -14.35 4.73
CA ARG A 194 31.59 -13.48 4.35
C ARG A 194 31.71 -13.44 2.83
N ASN A 195 31.31 -12.35 2.20
CA ASN A 195 31.33 -12.20 0.74
C ASN A 195 31.10 -10.74 0.31
N ALA A 196 31.35 -10.43 -0.97
CA ALA A 196 31.18 -9.09 -1.51
C ALA A 196 29.73 -8.56 -1.48
N PHE A 197 28.72 -9.45 -1.49
CA PHE A 197 27.32 -9.03 -1.43
C PHE A 197 26.95 -8.44 -0.06
N VAL A 198 27.61 -8.85 1.02
CA VAL A 198 27.45 -8.22 2.34
C VAL A 198 27.94 -6.77 2.29
N THR A 199 29.14 -6.52 1.75
CA THR A 199 29.67 -5.16 1.59
C THR A 199 28.76 -4.32 0.69
N ARG A 200 28.28 -4.90 -0.41
CA ARG A 200 27.37 -4.25 -1.36
C ARG A 200 26.05 -3.85 -0.69
N LEU A 201 25.43 -4.77 0.03
CA LEU A 201 24.22 -4.51 0.81
C LEU A 201 24.45 -3.36 1.79
N GLY A 202 25.50 -3.44 2.61
CA GLY A 202 25.78 -2.42 3.61
C GLY A 202 26.05 -1.06 2.97
N THR A 203 26.70 -1.00 1.81
CA THR A 203 26.91 0.24 1.05
C THR A 203 25.59 0.85 0.60
N MET A 204 24.68 0.05 0.05
CA MET A 204 23.34 0.52 -0.33
C MET A 204 22.56 0.99 0.90
N LEU A 205 22.59 0.25 2.01
CA LEU A 205 21.92 0.64 3.24
C LEU A 205 22.47 1.95 3.83
N VAL A 206 23.80 2.16 3.78
CA VAL A 206 24.43 3.41 4.20
C VAL A 206 23.94 4.58 3.34
N ALA A 207 23.88 4.41 2.02
CA ALA A 207 23.35 5.42 1.10
C ALA A 207 21.88 5.76 1.40
N ARG A 208 21.12 4.78 1.91
CA ARG A 208 19.71 4.92 2.31
C ARG A 208 19.53 5.33 3.78
N GLY A 209 20.53 5.98 4.41
CA GLY A 209 20.42 6.50 5.78
C GLY A 209 20.83 5.52 6.89
N GLY A 210 21.38 4.36 6.55
CA GLY A 210 21.78 3.29 7.47
C GLY A 210 23.11 3.52 8.18
N LYS A 211 23.85 4.59 7.85
CA LYS A 211 25.21 4.86 8.38
C LYS A 211 25.35 4.68 9.89
N ARG A 212 24.34 5.09 10.67
CA ARG A 212 24.33 5.00 12.14
C ARG A 212 24.44 3.57 12.71
N PHE A 213 24.14 2.54 11.93
CA PHE A 213 24.26 1.16 12.40
C PHE A 213 25.70 0.65 12.30
N TYR A 214 26.51 1.29 11.46
CA TYR A 214 27.89 0.91 11.18
C TYR A 214 28.86 1.77 11.98
N LYS A 215 29.70 1.14 12.82
CA LYS A 215 30.73 1.85 13.60
C LYS A 215 31.92 2.28 12.74
N ILE A 216 32.37 1.39 11.85
CA ILE A 216 33.52 1.59 10.96
C ILE A 216 33.04 1.79 9.51
N GLY A 217 32.08 0.97 9.08
CA GLY A 217 31.50 0.99 7.74
C GLY A 217 31.03 -0.41 7.35
N PRO A 218 30.46 -0.58 6.15
CA PRO A 218 30.17 -1.89 5.58
C PRO A 218 31.45 -2.72 5.41
N ASP A 219 31.38 -4.00 5.78
CA ASP A 219 32.49 -4.97 5.69
C ASP A 219 32.01 -6.24 4.97
N PRO A 220 32.90 -7.06 4.35
CA PRO A 220 32.49 -8.34 3.75
C PRO A 220 31.92 -9.35 4.75
N VAL A 221 32.18 -9.21 6.05
CA VAL A 221 31.66 -10.09 7.10
C VAL A 221 30.30 -9.59 7.58
N TRP A 222 29.29 -10.45 7.54
CA TRP A 222 27.95 -10.12 8.03
C TRP A 222 27.96 -9.92 9.55
N THR A 223 27.42 -8.79 9.98
CA THR A 223 27.34 -8.43 11.40
C THR A 223 25.92 -8.09 11.84
N ASP A 224 25.78 -7.84 13.15
CA ASP A 224 24.57 -7.29 13.73
C ASP A 224 24.18 -5.93 13.15
N ALA A 225 25.17 -5.14 12.69
CA ALA A 225 24.93 -3.86 12.05
C ALA A 225 24.15 -4.03 10.75
N ASP A 226 24.52 -5.00 9.91
CA ASP A 226 23.85 -5.30 8.64
C ASP A 226 22.41 -5.74 8.88
N ARG A 227 22.20 -6.63 9.86
CA ARG A 227 20.85 -7.09 10.22
C ARG A 227 19.97 -5.93 10.70
N ARG A 228 20.48 -5.07 11.58
CA ARG A 228 19.72 -3.91 12.11
C ARG A 228 19.47 -2.85 11.05
N ALA A 229 20.44 -2.56 10.19
CA ALA A 229 20.28 -1.63 9.07
C ALA A 229 19.24 -2.14 8.07
N THR A 230 19.32 -3.43 7.71
CA THR A 230 18.34 -4.09 6.82
C THR A 230 16.94 -4.06 7.43
N GLN A 231 16.82 -4.42 8.71
CA GLN A 231 15.53 -4.39 9.41
C GLN A 231 14.94 -2.98 9.47
N ALA A 232 15.78 -1.97 9.70
CA ALA A 232 15.34 -0.58 9.71
C ALA A 232 14.86 -0.13 8.33
N PHE A 233 15.53 -0.56 7.26
CA PHE A 233 15.12 -0.32 5.87
C PHE A 233 13.79 -1.01 5.54
N GLN A 234 13.64 -2.28 5.89
CA GLN A 234 12.38 -3.02 5.71
C GLN A 234 11.22 -2.36 6.46
N ARG A 235 11.44 -1.94 7.71
CA ARG A 235 10.44 -1.20 8.50
C ARG A 235 10.10 0.16 7.89
N ALA A 236 11.06 0.83 7.25
CA ALA A 236 10.81 2.08 6.54
C ALA A 236 9.82 1.89 5.38
N GLN A 237 9.75 0.70 4.79
CA GLN A 237 8.74 0.34 3.78
C GLN A 237 7.36 0.00 4.39
N GLY A 238 7.21 0.10 5.72
CA GLY A 238 6.02 -0.32 6.43
C GLY A 238 5.90 -1.84 6.64
N TRP A 239 6.94 -2.63 6.34
CA TRP A 239 6.95 -4.07 6.57
C TRP A 239 7.03 -4.41 8.06
N LYS A 240 6.45 -5.53 8.47
CA LYS A 240 6.29 -5.90 9.89
C LYS A 240 6.50 -7.40 10.11
N GLY A 241 6.82 -7.79 11.35
CA GLY A 241 6.96 -9.19 11.73
C GLY A 241 8.07 -9.89 10.93
N ALA A 242 7.76 -11.07 10.39
CA ALA A 242 8.70 -11.90 9.63
C ALA A 242 9.18 -11.25 8.32
N GLU A 243 8.48 -10.24 7.80
CA GLU A 243 8.89 -9.51 6.59
C GLU A 243 9.92 -8.41 6.88
N ALA A 244 10.04 -8.00 8.15
CA ALA A 244 11.06 -7.08 8.63
C ALA A 244 12.02 -7.80 9.58
N ASP A 245 12.52 -8.95 9.15
CA ASP A 245 13.38 -9.85 9.91
C ASP A 245 14.86 -9.41 9.94
N GLY A 246 15.24 -8.44 9.10
CA GLY A 246 16.60 -7.96 8.95
C GLY A 246 17.48 -8.83 8.05
N ILE A 247 16.90 -9.78 7.32
CA ILE A 247 17.60 -10.54 6.28
C ILE A 247 17.08 -10.05 4.92
N PRO A 248 17.95 -9.61 3.99
CA PRO A 248 17.48 -9.11 2.70
C PRO A 248 16.93 -10.27 1.87
N GLY A 249 15.66 -10.17 1.47
CA GLY A 249 15.05 -11.00 0.43
C GLY A 249 15.13 -10.34 -0.96
N PRO A 250 14.57 -10.98 -2.00
CA PRO A 250 14.53 -10.42 -3.35
C PRO A 250 13.95 -9.01 -3.40
N ASP A 251 12.85 -8.77 -2.69
CA ASP A 251 12.18 -7.47 -2.67
C ASP A 251 13.05 -6.41 -1.95
N THR A 252 13.75 -6.77 -0.86
CA THR A 252 14.67 -5.85 -0.18
C THR A 252 15.81 -5.44 -1.11
N TRP A 253 16.38 -6.42 -1.81
CA TRP A 253 17.48 -6.22 -2.74
C TRP A 253 17.08 -5.37 -3.93
N GLU A 254 15.91 -5.63 -4.52
CA GLU A 254 15.37 -4.85 -5.63
C GLU A 254 15.21 -3.37 -5.26
N LEU A 255 14.58 -3.06 -4.12
CA LEU A 255 14.41 -1.67 -3.65
C LEU A 255 15.75 -0.96 -3.41
N LEU A 256 16.79 -1.69 -2.98
CA LEU A 256 18.11 -1.14 -2.76
C LEU A 256 18.87 -0.91 -4.07
N VAL A 257 18.84 -1.88 -4.99
CA VAL A 257 19.53 -1.80 -6.30
C VAL A 257 18.90 -0.76 -7.21
N THR A 258 17.56 -0.66 -7.21
CA THR A 258 16.83 0.32 -8.01
C THR A 258 16.76 1.71 -7.37
N GLY A 259 17.15 1.83 -6.09
CA GLY A 259 17.03 3.08 -5.33
C GLY A 259 15.58 3.50 -5.04
N THR A 260 14.61 2.58 -5.09
CA THR A 260 13.17 2.86 -4.92
C THR A 260 12.65 2.49 -3.53
N GLY A 261 11.58 3.12 -3.05
CA GLY A 261 11.07 2.93 -1.68
C GLY A 261 11.72 3.88 -0.67
N HIS A 262 11.29 3.83 0.59
CA HIS A 262 11.63 4.83 1.60
C HIS A 262 13.03 4.66 2.21
N ASP A 263 13.69 5.78 2.50
CA ASP A 263 14.97 5.79 3.22
C ASP A 263 14.80 5.43 4.70
N ILE A 264 15.87 4.96 5.32
CA ILE A 264 15.93 4.67 6.74
C ILE A 264 15.83 6.00 7.52
N PRO A 265 14.80 6.21 8.37
CA PRO A 265 14.63 7.44 9.13
C PRO A 265 15.82 7.72 10.06
N ALA A 266 16.16 8.98 10.34
CA ALA A 266 17.24 9.35 11.27
C ALA A 266 17.01 8.85 12.71
N ALA A 267 18.07 8.67 13.50
CA ALA A 267 17.96 8.29 14.91
C ALA A 267 17.21 9.38 15.71
N GLY A 268 16.12 9.01 16.38
CA GLY A 268 15.18 9.94 17.01
C GLY A 268 13.89 10.14 16.20
N GLY A 269 13.89 9.74 14.93
CA GLY A 269 12.68 9.44 14.18
C GLY A 269 12.14 8.09 14.64
N GLN A 270 11.55 8.04 15.83
CA GLN A 270 10.59 6.99 16.14
C GLN A 270 9.54 7.04 15.04
N GLY A 271 9.66 6.11 14.08
CA GLY A 271 8.58 5.69 13.21
C GLY A 271 7.51 4.98 14.05
N GLY A 272 6.84 5.75 14.91
CA GLY A 272 5.42 5.81 14.72
C GLY A 272 5.22 6.76 13.54
N SER A 273 4.31 6.43 12.62
CA SER A 273 3.37 7.48 12.24
C SER A 273 3.06 8.27 13.51
N ALA A 274 3.10 9.60 13.51
CA ALA A 274 2.52 10.34 14.62
C ALA A 274 1.10 9.80 14.74
N ALA A 275 0.89 8.83 15.64
CA ALA A 275 -0.37 8.19 15.82
C ALA A 275 -1.18 9.35 16.31
N VAL A 276 -2.11 9.80 15.45
CA VAL A 276 -3.02 10.86 15.81
C VAL A 276 -3.46 10.56 17.23
N PRO A 277 -3.17 11.44 18.21
CA PRO A 277 -3.45 11.15 19.60
C PRO A 277 -4.88 10.61 19.71
N ALA A 278 -5.12 9.58 20.53
CA ALA A 278 -6.48 9.06 20.67
C ALA A 278 -7.43 10.22 21.03
N PHE A 279 -8.59 10.28 20.38
CA PHE A 279 -9.56 11.33 20.67
C PHE A 279 -10.01 11.20 22.12
N PRO A 280 -9.80 12.22 22.98
CA PRO A 280 -10.00 12.10 24.42
C PRO A 280 -11.47 11.99 24.82
N GLY A 281 -12.40 12.23 23.89
CA GLY A 281 -13.83 12.16 24.11
C GLY A 281 -14.49 13.54 24.06
N ARG A 282 -15.76 13.58 23.67
CA ARG A 282 -16.51 14.82 23.46
C ARG A 282 -16.72 15.63 24.74
N GLY A 283 -16.63 14.99 25.91
CA GLY A 283 -16.83 15.65 27.21
C GLY A 283 -15.84 16.78 27.49
N TYR A 284 -14.62 16.69 26.93
CA TYR A 284 -13.55 17.67 27.15
C TYR A 284 -13.72 18.98 26.35
N PHE A 285 -14.62 19.02 25.36
CA PHE A 285 -14.80 20.14 24.42
C PHE A 285 -16.21 20.71 24.55
N ARG A 286 -16.55 21.22 25.74
CA ARG A 286 -17.86 21.77 26.07
C ARG A 286 -17.72 23.08 26.85
N PRO A 287 -18.73 23.97 26.82
CA PRO A 287 -18.75 25.17 27.64
C PRO A 287 -18.44 24.86 29.11
N GLY A 288 -17.52 25.63 29.71
CA GLY A 288 -17.08 25.46 31.09
C GLY A 288 -15.90 24.50 31.30
N GLN A 289 -15.45 23.78 30.26
CA GLN A 289 -14.26 22.93 30.36
C GLN A 289 -12.96 23.74 30.28
N SER A 290 -11.98 23.38 31.10
CA SER A 290 -10.60 23.85 31.01
C SER A 290 -9.65 22.67 31.23
N ASN A 291 -8.86 22.33 30.21
CA ASN A 291 -7.98 21.16 30.24
C ASN A 291 -6.90 21.22 29.15
N SER A 292 -5.90 20.36 29.26
CA SER A 292 -4.78 20.29 28.32
C SER A 292 -5.17 19.81 26.92
N HIS A 293 -6.33 19.17 26.74
CA HIS A 293 -6.81 18.75 25.42
C HIS A 293 -7.35 19.91 24.60
N VAL A 294 -8.01 20.89 25.23
CA VAL A 294 -8.46 22.12 24.57
C VAL A 294 -7.27 22.96 24.12
N ASP A 295 -6.28 23.15 25.00
CA ASP A 295 -5.03 23.85 24.65
C ASP A 295 -4.33 23.21 23.45
N ARG A 296 -4.23 21.87 23.46
CA ARG A 296 -3.64 21.10 22.37
C ARG A 296 -4.44 21.24 21.07
N LEU A 297 -5.77 21.17 21.13
CA LEU A 297 -6.66 21.37 19.99
C LEU A 297 -6.46 22.76 19.38
N GLY A 298 -6.49 23.80 20.21
CA GLY A 298 -6.37 25.19 19.76
C GLY A 298 -5.02 25.48 19.11
N LYS A 299 -3.92 24.99 19.70
CA LYS A 299 -2.58 25.08 19.09
C LYS A 299 -2.52 24.38 17.73
N GLN A 300 -3.16 23.21 17.61
CA GLN A 300 -3.19 22.47 16.36
C GLN A 300 -4.06 23.17 15.29
N LEU A 301 -5.18 23.78 15.67
CA LEU A 301 -6.01 24.60 14.77
C LEU A 301 -5.20 25.77 14.21
N VAL A 302 -4.49 26.52 15.07
CA VAL A 302 -3.61 27.61 14.64
C VAL A 302 -2.53 27.09 13.68
N LYS A 303 -1.86 25.99 14.03
CA LYS A 303 -0.82 25.37 13.18
C LYS A 303 -1.34 25.00 11.78
N LYS A 304 -2.60 24.58 11.70
CA LYS A 304 -3.27 24.20 10.44
C LYS A 304 -3.92 25.39 9.72
N GLY A 305 -3.77 26.61 10.22
CA GLY A 305 -4.31 27.84 9.62
C GLY A 305 -5.74 28.20 10.04
N TYR A 306 -6.32 27.50 11.01
CA TYR A 306 -7.70 27.69 11.49
C TYR A 306 -7.76 28.45 12.82
N GLY A 307 -6.95 29.51 12.97
CA GLY A 307 -6.86 30.30 14.20
C GLY A 307 -7.65 31.62 14.18
N ALA A 308 -8.36 31.94 13.11
CA ALA A 308 -8.89 33.28 12.82
C ALA A 308 -9.83 33.85 13.89
N HIS A 309 -10.47 33.00 14.69
CA HIS A 309 -11.36 33.44 15.77
C HIS A 309 -10.66 33.66 17.11
N TYR A 310 -9.37 33.36 17.23
CA TYR A 310 -8.58 33.68 18.44
C TYR A 310 -8.07 35.13 18.36
N ARG A 311 -8.37 35.93 19.40
CA ARG A 311 -7.86 37.31 19.51
C ARG A 311 -6.46 37.39 20.12
N LEU A 312 -6.19 36.55 21.12
CA LEU A 312 -4.91 36.50 21.86
C LEU A 312 -4.17 35.17 21.68
N GLY A 313 -4.77 34.23 20.94
CA GLY A 313 -4.28 32.85 20.79
C GLY A 313 -5.16 31.82 21.52
N PRO A 314 -4.85 30.53 21.35
CA PRO A 314 -5.55 29.43 22.01
C PRO A 314 -5.21 29.36 23.50
N ASP A 315 -6.18 28.95 24.31
CA ASP A 315 -6.11 28.82 25.76
C ASP A 315 -6.66 27.44 26.20
N PRO A 316 -6.24 26.87 27.35
CA PRO A 316 -6.79 25.61 27.86
C PRO A 316 -8.30 25.62 28.16
N ARG A 317 -8.95 26.78 28.22
CA ARG A 317 -10.39 26.92 28.43
C ARG A 317 -11.15 26.86 27.10
N TRP A 318 -12.17 26.01 27.03
CA TRP A 318 -13.04 25.91 25.86
C TRP A 318 -13.92 27.16 25.74
N THR A 319 -13.82 27.84 24.60
CA THR A 319 -14.57 29.05 24.27
C THR A 319 -15.32 28.93 22.95
N GLU A 320 -16.15 29.93 22.64
CA GLU A 320 -16.80 30.02 21.33
C GLU A 320 -15.78 30.23 20.19
N ALA A 321 -14.59 30.77 20.48
CA ALA A 321 -13.53 30.88 19.48
C ALA A 321 -13.04 29.49 19.03
N ASP A 322 -12.89 28.55 19.96
CA ASP A 322 -12.53 27.15 19.66
C ASP A 322 -13.62 26.49 18.81
N ARG A 323 -14.89 26.64 19.20
CA ARG A 323 -16.02 26.07 18.45
C ARG A 323 -16.05 26.55 17.01
N ARG A 324 -15.90 27.87 16.79
CA ARG A 324 -15.92 28.45 15.43
C ARG A 324 -14.70 28.06 14.60
N ASN A 325 -13.52 27.99 15.21
CA ASN A 325 -12.31 27.54 14.53
C ASN A 325 -12.40 26.05 14.14
N VAL A 326 -12.99 25.20 15.00
CA VAL A 326 -13.31 23.80 14.67
C VAL A 326 -14.34 23.74 13.54
N GLU A 327 -15.41 24.54 13.60
CA GLU A 327 -16.44 24.58 12.56
C GLU A 327 -15.86 24.99 11.20
N ALA A 328 -14.96 25.99 11.18
CA ALA A 328 -14.24 26.41 9.98
C ALA A 328 -13.37 25.27 9.43
N PHE A 329 -12.62 24.58 10.30
CA PHE A 329 -11.86 23.39 9.91
C PHE A 329 -12.76 22.31 9.32
N GLN A 330 -13.85 21.95 9.99
CA GLN A 330 -14.82 20.94 9.55
C GLN A 330 -15.43 21.30 8.18
N ARG A 331 -15.82 22.57 7.96
CA ARG A 331 -16.31 23.05 6.66
C ARG A 331 -15.26 22.93 5.55
N ALA A 332 -14.00 23.23 5.88
CA ALA A 332 -12.88 23.07 4.96
C ALA A 332 -12.57 21.60 4.65
N GLN A 333 -12.93 20.67 5.55
CA GLN A 333 -12.91 19.24 5.29
C GLN A 333 -14.09 18.74 4.43
N GLY A 334 -14.95 19.65 3.95
CA GLY A 334 -16.11 19.34 3.11
C GLY A 334 -17.39 19.03 3.90
N TRP A 335 -17.36 19.07 5.23
CA TRP A 335 -18.54 18.74 6.05
C TRP A 335 -19.59 19.86 6.00
N ARG A 336 -20.87 19.50 6.12
CA ARG A 336 -22.00 20.43 5.97
C ARG A 336 -23.09 20.16 7.02
N GLY A 337 -23.92 21.17 7.28
CA GLY A 337 -25.03 21.05 8.23
C GLY A 337 -24.56 20.61 9.63
N LYS A 338 -25.21 19.58 10.18
CA LYS A 338 -24.95 19.07 11.55
C LYS A 338 -23.57 18.43 11.73
N GLU A 339 -22.84 18.13 10.64
CA GLU A 339 -21.50 17.55 10.70
C GLU A 339 -20.41 18.61 10.90
N ALA A 340 -20.70 19.87 10.59
CA ALA A 340 -19.83 21.02 10.85
C ALA A 340 -20.39 21.85 12.02
N ASP A 341 -20.60 21.22 13.17
CA ASP A 341 -21.21 21.82 14.36
C ASP A 341 -20.21 22.60 15.25
N GLY A 342 -18.92 22.49 14.94
CA GLY A 342 -17.84 23.08 15.71
C GLY A 342 -17.44 22.31 16.96
N TYR A 343 -17.94 21.09 17.15
CA TYR A 343 -17.55 20.21 18.25
C TYR A 343 -16.67 19.07 17.72
N PRO A 344 -15.41 18.94 18.19
CA PRO A 344 -14.53 17.91 17.67
C PRO A 344 -15.07 16.51 18.05
N GLY A 345 -15.21 15.65 17.05
CA GLY A 345 -15.39 14.21 17.20
C GLY A 345 -14.12 13.44 16.87
N PRO A 346 -14.16 12.09 16.94
CA PRO A 346 -13.01 11.24 16.59
C PRO A 346 -12.43 11.56 15.20
N ASP A 347 -13.28 11.87 14.23
CA ASP A 347 -12.87 12.17 12.86
C ASP A 347 -12.28 13.58 12.72
N THR A 348 -12.80 14.56 13.48
CA THR A 348 -12.26 15.92 13.52
C THR A 348 -10.86 15.89 14.10
N TRP A 349 -10.71 15.18 15.22
CA TRP A 349 -9.45 14.99 15.91
C TRP A 349 -8.45 14.23 15.03
N ARG A 350 -8.89 13.15 14.37
CA ARG A 350 -8.04 12.40 13.46
C ARG A 350 -7.47 13.27 12.33
N ARG A 351 -8.31 14.07 11.68
CA ARG A 351 -7.89 14.92 10.55
C ARG A 351 -7.09 16.14 10.99
N LEU A 352 -7.38 16.68 12.17
CA LEU A 352 -6.69 17.87 12.67
C LEU A 352 -5.27 17.54 13.14
N PHE A 353 -5.05 16.34 13.69
CA PHE A 353 -3.77 15.88 14.23
C PHE A 353 -2.97 14.94 13.31
N ALA A 354 -3.53 14.56 12.15
CA ALA A 354 -2.76 14.08 11.00
C ALA A 354 -2.00 15.26 10.39
#